data_AF-A0A7S3PYV7-F1
#
_entry.id   AF-A0A7S3PYV7-F1
#
_cell.length_a   1.000
_cell.length_b   1.000
_cell.length_c   1.000
_cell.angle_alpha   90.00
_cell.angle_beta   90.00
_cell.angle_gamma   90.00
#
_symmetry.space_group_name_H-M   'P 1'
#
loop_
_entity.id
_entity.type
_entity.pdbx_description
1 polymer ?
#
loop_
_entity_poly.entity_id
_entity_poly.type
_entity_poly.pdbx_seq_one_letter_code
_entity_poly.pdbx_strand_id
1 'polypeptide(L)'
;MSESLFECLRGQCESQGFDLCHPFHTGWYNTLIEDEGHVKSGVLKKLSVPPPSRFFGDNTTNTSVCNAVLLGNTKKIWPYFLEFLKEKYEEEKQRLSDSEEALKLVLDEPFDKFCTMKLQKIFEEIHKKSSGENGEEFEYDFFWSHGKCNKMKSAGKTNGTSHLITLESDENLMVSMQRAAVVTGHYWHDVDGTKLCIHPKFGTWSSFRAVVLIRNKCEVSFDHELIPKAAPSLLSRPIPDSEIAKAQEVMKVALGLTMNGDTLSTKYGESLCQFLHSTVVEGSDWSKISPSMRSWIHLRDCISLGRSEYRFENPQLLYHYTRDSRILRNELKLIEPEN
;
A
#
# COMPACT_ATOMS: atom_id res chain seq x y z
N MET A 1 11.14 12.60 -10.96
CA MET A 1 11.25 11.31 -11.67
C MET A 1 10.95 11.58 -13.13
N SER A 2 11.73 11.07 -14.08
CA SER A 2 11.43 11.15 -15.52
C SER A 2 10.29 10.20 -15.90
N GLU A 3 9.60 10.49 -17.01
CA GLU A 3 8.53 9.63 -17.54
C GLU A 3 9.01 8.20 -17.80
N SER A 4 10.17 8.05 -18.44
CA SER A 4 10.78 6.75 -18.69
C SER A 4 11.08 5.97 -17.41
N LEU A 5 11.58 6.65 -16.37
CA LEU A 5 11.85 6.03 -15.07
C LEU A 5 10.55 5.58 -14.39
N PHE A 6 9.49 6.38 -14.50
CA PHE A 6 8.20 6.04 -13.93
C PHE A 6 7.51 4.89 -14.67
N GLU A 7 7.55 4.87 -16.01
CA GLU A 7 7.01 3.73 -16.78
C GLU A 7 7.78 2.44 -16.47
N CYS A 8 9.10 2.53 -16.31
CA CYS A 8 9.92 1.41 -15.86
C CYS A 8 9.50 0.93 -14.45
N LEU A 9 9.26 1.85 -13.51
CA LEU A 9 8.75 1.54 -12.18
C LEU A 9 7.39 0.85 -12.25
N ARG A 10 6.43 1.44 -12.98
CA ARG A 10 5.07 0.91 -13.15
C ARG A 10 5.10 -0.49 -13.74
N GLY A 11 5.86 -0.71 -14.81
CA GLY A 11 5.98 -2.02 -15.46
C GLY A 11 6.56 -3.08 -14.52
N GLN A 12 7.59 -2.73 -13.74
CA GLN A 12 8.15 -3.67 -12.75
C GLN A 12 7.18 -3.97 -11.61
N CYS A 13 6.48 -2.97 -11.09
CA CYS A 13 5.43 -3.14 -10.08
C CYS A 13 4.31 -4.06 -10.59
N GLU A 14 3.77 -3.80 -11.79
CA GLU A 14 2.71 -4.62 -12.37
C GLU A 14 3.16 -6.07 -12.60
N SER A 15 4.42 -6.27 -13.02
CA SER A 15 5.00 -7.61 -13.23
C SER A 15 5.07 -8.46 -11.94
N GLN A 16 4.91 -7.83 -10.78
CA GLN A 16 4.90 -8.48 -9.46
C GLN A 16 3.53 -8.39 -8.77
N GLY A 17 2.48 -8.02 -9.50
CA GLY A 17 1.10 -7.95 -8.98
C GLY A 17 0.74 -6.65 -8.25
N PHE A 18 1.61 -5.64 -8.26
CA PHE A 18 1.33 -4.29 -7.76
C PHE A 18 0.81 -3.41 -8.90
N ASP A 19 -0.46 -3.59 -9.24
CA ASP A 19 -1.12 -2.92 -10.37
C ASP A 19 -1.71 -1.54 -10.05
N LEU A 20 -1.49 -1.03 -8.82
CA LEU A 20 -1.69 0.38 -8.50
C LEU A 20 -0.34 1.07 -8.36
N CYS A 21 -0.07 2.02 -9.25
CA CYS A 21 1.13 2.83 -9.24
C CYS A 21 0.74 4.25 -9.67
N HIS A 22 0.34 5.07 -8.70
CA HIS A 22 -0.22 6.40 -8.93
C HIS A 22 0.76 7.48 -8.45
N PRO A 23 1.30 8.29 -9.35
CA PRO A 23 2.27 9.31 -8.97
C PRO A 23 1.49 10.53 -8.41
N PHE A 24 2.04 11.24 -7.43
CA PHE A 24 1.44 12.47 -6.90
C PHE A 24 2.51 13.43 -6.35
N HIS A 25 2.16 14.71 -6.25
CA HIS A 25 3.01 15.71 -5.59
C HIS A 25 2.71 15.78 -4.09
N THR A 26 3.73 15.72 -3.23
CA THR A 26 3.51 15.78 -1.76
C THR A 26 2.88 17.08 -1.31
N GLY A 27 3.07 18.17 -2.05
CA GLY A 27 2.38 19.44 -1.83
C GLY A 27 0.85 19.33 -1.91
N TRP A 28 0.31 18.47 -2.79
CA TRP A 28 -1.14 18.28 -2.89
C TRP A 28 -1.69 17.54 -1.68
N TYR A 29 -1.00 16.45 -1.28
CA TYR A 29 -1.32 15.73 -0.05
C TYR A 29 -1.26 16.66 1.17
N ASN A 30 -0.17 17.43 1.28
CA ASN A 30 0.05 18.36 2.39
C ASN A 30 -1.03 19.43 2.48
N THR A 31 -1.45 19.98 1.34
CA THR A 31 -2.54 20.97 1.26
C THR A 31 -3.84 20.34 1.72
N LEU A 32 -4.21 19.18 1.19
CA LEU A 32 -5.44 18.47 1.57
C LEU A 32 -5.51 18.20 3.08
N ILE A 33 -4.44 17.66 3.67
CA ILE A 33 -4.44 17.33 5.10
C ILE A 33 -4.39 18.57 6.01
N GLU A 34 -3.91 19.71 5.49
CA GLU A 34 -3.92 20.99 6.19
C GLU A 34 -5.30 21.64 6.15
N ASP A 35 -5.95 21.62 4.99
CA ASP A 35 -7.32 22.12 4.79
C ASP A 35 -8.33 21.34 5.64
N GLU A 36 -8.16 20.02 5.76
CA GLU A 36 -8.95 19.17 6.65
C GLU A 36 -8.58 19.30 8.15
N GLY A 37 -7.58 20.12 8.48
CA GLY A 37 -7.17 20.40 9.86
C GLY A 37 -6.34 19.31 10.54
N HIS A 38 -5.93 18.24 9.82
CA HIS A 38 -5.15 17.15 10.39
C HIS A 38 -3.76 17.58 10.85
N VAL A 39 -3.13 18.53 10.14
CA VAL A 39 -1.84 19.11 10.57
C VAL A 39 -1.99 19.86 11.88
N LYS A 40 -3.02 20.70 12.01
CA LYS A 40 -3.28 21.49 13.23
C LYS A 40 -3.60 20.61 14.43
N SER A 41 -4.30 19.49 14.20
CA SER A 41 -4.61 18.50 15.24
C SER A 41 -3.42 17.64 15.68
N GLY A 42 -2.32 17.65 14.92
CA GLY A 42 -1.16 16.78 15.15
C GLY A 42 -1.36 15.31 14.73
N VAL A 43 -2.53 14.95 14.18
CA VAL A 43 -2.85 13.57 13.76
C VAL A 43 -2.01 13.14 12.56
N LEU A 44 -1.78 14.03 11.60
CA LEU A 44 -0.93 13.78 10.44
C LEU A 44 0.15 14.86 10.34
N LYS A 45 1.32 14.46 9.86
CA LYS A 45 2.43 15.37 9.57
C LYS A 45 2.57 15.57 8.06
N LYS A 46 3.11 16.73 7.67
CA LYS A 46 3.43 17.02 6.28
C LYS A 46 4.56 16.12 5.80
N LEU A 47 4.43 15.65 4.56
CA LEU A 47 5.50 14.97 3.84
C LEU A 47 6.51 16.00 3.33
N SER A 48 7.77 15.62 3.21
CA SER A 48 8.81 16.48 2.63
C SER A 48 8.42 16.91 1.22
N VAL A 49 8.59 18.19 0.93
CA VAL A 49 8.38 18.81 -0.39
C VAL A 49 9.77 18.95 -1.04
N PRO A 50 9.92 18.72 -2.36
CA PRO A 50 11.22 18.91 -2.98
C PRO A 50 11.61 20.41 -2.87
N PRO A 51 12.91 20.72 -2.72
CA PRO A 51 13.35 22.11 -2.68
C PRO A 51 12.92 22.82 -3.96
N PRO A 52 12.53 24.10 -3.90
CA PRO A 52 12.24 24.86 -5.11
C PRO A 52 13.49 24.86 -5.98
N SER A 53 13.34 24.45 -7.23
CA SER A 53 14.44 24.38 -8.21
C SER A 53 15.14 25.74 -8.26
N ARG A 54 16.42 25.80 -7.85
CA ARG A 54 17.22 27.02 -7.85
C ARG A 54 17.68 27.32 -9.27
N PHE A 55 16.74 27.68 -10.15
CA PHE A 55 17.12 28.23 -11.45
C PHE A 55 17.69 29.64 -11.24
N PHE A 56 19.03 29.73 -11.33
CA PHE A 56 19.72 31.00 -11.52
C PHE A 56 19.41 31.51 -12.92
N GLY A 57 18.40 32.37 -13.05
CA GLY A 57 18.33 33.32 -14.16
C GLY A 57 17.44 32.95 -15.34
N ASP A 58 16.22 32.46 -15.11
CA ASP A 58 15.11 32.82 -16.01
C ASP A 58 13.77 32.76 -15.26
N ASN A 59 12.91 33.76 -15.48
CA ASN A 59 11.61 33.93 -14.79
C ASN A 59 10.54 32.96 -15.30
N THR A 60 10.94 31.87 -15.95
CA THR A 60 10.06 31.00 -16.71
C THR A 60 10.09 29.58 -16.15
N THR A 61 8.97 29.24 -15.52
CA THR A 61 8.48 27.88 -15.26
C THR A 61 9.09 27.11 -14.06
N ASN A 62 8.43 27.25 -12.90
CA ASN A 62 8.45 26.23 -11.84
C ASN A 62 7.95 24.89 -12.44
N THR A 63 8.85 23.95 -12.75
CA THR A 63 8.49 22.58 -13.12
C THR A 63 8.16 21.82 -11.84
N SER A 64 6.92 21.38 -11.68
CA SER A 64 6.51 20.58 -10.52
C SER A 64 6.94 19.15 -10.75
N VAL A 65 8.03 18.73 -10.10
CA VAL A 65 8.51 17.36 -10.19
C VAL A 65 7.69 16.50 -9.22
N CYS A 66 6.98 15.49 -9.75
CA CYS A 66 6.43 14.42 -8.92
C CYS A 66 7.52 13.85 -8.00
N ASN A 67 7.22 13.79 -6.71
CA ASN A 67 8.14 13.34 -5.68
C ASN A 67 7.56 12.25 -4.78
N ALA A 68 6.40 11.68 -5.14
CA ALA A 68 5.81 10.56 -4.45
C ALA A 68 5.03 9.62 -5.37
N VAL A 69 4.99 8.33 -5.01
CA VAL A 69 4.17 7.33 -5.70
C VAL A 69 3.37 6.56 -4.66
N LEU A 70 2.06 6.47 -4.87
CA LEU A 70 1.17 5.57 -4.13
C LEU A 70 1.17 4.20 -4.82
N LEU A 71 1.55 3.18 -4.05
CA LEU A 71 1.62 1.79 -4.48
C LEU A 71 0.53 0.97 -3.80
N GLY A 72 -0.02 0.02 -4.55
CA GLY A 72 -1.07 -0.87 -4.07
C GLY A 72 -1.32 -2.00 -5.04
N ASN A 73 -2.40 -2.74 -4.78
CA ASN A 73 -2.78 -3.87 -5.60
C ASN A 73 -4.29 -4.08 -5.65
N THR A 74 -4.75 -4.77 -6.68
CA THR A 74 -6.06 -5.43 -6.79
C THR A 74 -5.94 -6.93 -6.46
N LYS A 75 -6.95 -7.74 -6.82
CA LYS A 75 -6.88 -9.20 -6.67
C LYS A 75 -5.68 -9.85 -7.41
N LYS A 76 -5.11 -9.17 -8.43
CA LYS A 76 -3.98 -9.66 -9.23
C LYS A 76 -2.74 -10.03 -8.42
N ILE A 77 -2.58 -9.52 -7.19
CA ILE A 77 -1.42 -9.84 -6.35
C ILE A 77 -1.37 -11.31 -5.90
N TRP A 78 -2.53 -12.00 -5.86
CA TRP A 78 -2.65 -13.28 -5.18
C TRP A 78 -1.77 -14.38 -5.77
N PRO A 79 -1.73 -14.59 -7.10
CA PRO A 79 -0.88 -15.64 -7.68
C PRO A 79 0.61 -15.40 -7.42
N TYR A 80 1.08 -14.15 -7.56
CA TYR A 80 2.48 -13.77 -7.29
C TYR A 80 2.87 -13.97 -5.83
N PHE A 81 1.93 -13.71 -4.91
CA PHE A 81 2.13 -13.97 -3.49
C PHE A 81 2.26 -15.47 -3.20
N LEU A 82 1.39 -16.31 -3.79
CA LEU A 82 1.46 -17.76 -3.60
C LEU A 82 2.74 -18.36 -4.20
N GLU A 83 3.17 -17.89 -5.36
CA GLU A 83 4.45 -18.28 -5.97
C GLU A 83 5.63 -17.94 -5.05
N PHE A 84 5.66 -16.72 -4.50
CA PHE A 84 6.66 -16.33 -3.50
C PHE A 84 6.66 -17.24 -2.26
N LEU A 85 5.48 -17.62 -1.77
CA LEU A 85 5.40 -18.55 -0.62
C LEU A 85 5.97 -19.91 -0.95
N LYS A 86 5.70 -20.42 -2.15
CA LYS A 86 6.26 -21.69 -2.63
C LYS A 86 7.78 -21.63 -2.70
N GLU A 87 8.33 -20.58 -3.31
CA GLU A 87 9.78 -20.35 -3.37
C GLU A 87 10.41 -20.34 -1.98
N LYS A 88 9.83 -19.57 -1.04
CA LYS A 88 10.33 -19.47 0.33
C LYS A 88 10.22 -20.77 1.11
N TYR A 89 9.14 -21.52 0.90
CA TYR A 89 8.96 -22.83 1.53
C TYR A 89 10.04 -23.82 1.07
N GLU A 90 10.33 -23.88 -0.23
CA GLU A 90 11.38 -24.75 -0.75
C GLU A 90 12.79 -24.34 -0.26
N GLU A 91 13.08 -23.04 -0.21
CA GLU A 91 14.34 -22.53 0.37
C GLU A 91 14.50 -22.96 1.84
N GLU A 92 13.46 -22.77 2.66
CA GLU A 92 13.50 -23.10 4.09
C GLU A 92 13.51 -24.62 4.33
N LYS A 93 12.82 -25.40 3.50
CA LYS A 93 12.82 -26.87 3.54
C LYS A 93 14.17 -27.48 3.13
N GLN A 94 14.94 -26.80 2.28
CA GLN A 94 16.32 -27.22 2.01
C GLN A 94 17.25 -26.90 3.19
N ARG A 95 16.99 -25.79 3.88
CA ARG A 95 17.78 -25.35 5.04
C ARG A 95 17.47 -26.14 6.32
N LEU A 96 16.22 -26.56 6.49
CA LEU A 96 15.69 -27.24 7.67
C LEU A 96 15.29 -28.66 7.32
N SER A 97 15.71 -29.64 8.13
CA SER A 97 15.29 -31.03 7.94
C SER A 97 13.80 -31.26 8.29
N ASP A 98 13.18 -30.35 9.04
CA ASP A 98 11.75 -30.42 9.43
C ASP A 98 10.89 -29.53 8.52
N SER A 99 9.98 -30.17 7.77
CA SER A 99 9.05 -29.51 6.85
C SER A 99 7.98 -28.66 7.57
N GLU A 100 7.55 -29.02 8.78
CA GLU A 100 6.56 -28.23 9.52
C GLU A 100 7.21 -26.99 10.14
N GLU A 101 8.47 -27.08 10.58
CA GLU A 101 9.22 -25.92 11.06
C GLU A 101 9.46 -24.92 9.93
N ALA A 102 9.88 -25.39 8.74
CA ALA A 102 10.02 -24.55 7.55
C ALA A 102 8.70 -23.83 7.20
N LEU A 103 7.58 -24.57 7.20
CA LEU A 103 6.26 -24.00 6.90
C LEU A 103 5.85 -22.95 7.93
N LYS A 104 6.12 -23.18 9.22
CA LYS A 104 5.82 -22.21 10.28
C LYS A 104 6.59 -20.90 10.10
N LEU A 105 7.87 -20.96 9.71
CA LEU A 105 8.68 -19.75 9.46
C LEU A 105 8.18 -18.96 8.26
N VAL A 106 7.83 -19.65 7.18
CA VAL A 106 7.32 -19.00 5.95
C VAL A 106 5.96 -18.35 6.17
N LEU A 107 5.12 -18.95 7.01
CA LEU A 107 3.76 -18.46 7.28
C LEU A 107 3.67 -17.39 8.38
N ASP A 108 4.80 -16.88 8.88
CA ASP A 108 4.87 -15.76 9.81
C ASP A 108 4.82 -14.41 9.06
N GLU A 109 3.76 -13.62 9.26
CA GLU A 109 3.45 -12.36 8.55
C GLU A 109 3.77 -12.38 7.03
N PRO A 110 3.38 -13.43 6.27
CA PRO A 110 3.98 -13.71 4.97
C PRO A 110 3.69 -12.63 3.93
N PHE A 111 2.49 -12.06 3.99
CA PHE A 111 2.02 -11.13 2.99
C PHE A 111 2.69 -9.76 3.08
N ASP A 112 2.93 -9.28 4.31
CA ASP A 112 3.62 -8.01 4.52
C ASP A 112 5.12 -8.14 4.22
N LYS A 113 5.71 -9.32 4.52
CA LYS A 113 7.07 -9.69 4.07
C LYS A 113 7.18 -9.69 2.54
N PHE A 114 6.24 -10.34 1.84
CA PHE A 114 6.17 -10.33 0.37
C PHE A 114 6.12 -8.90 -0.18
N CYS A 115 5.19 -8.06 0.32
CA CYS A 115 5.04 -6.68 -0.13
C CYS A 115 6.32 -5.86 0.09
N THR A 116 6.92 -5.98 1.28
CA THR A 116 8.14 -5.26 1.65
C THR A 116 9.30 -5.66 0.76
N MET A 117 9.59 -6.97 0.67
CA MET A 117 10.73 -7.49 -0.07
C MET A 117 10.64 -7.19 -1.57
N LYS A 118 9.47 -7.40 -2.19
CA LYS A 118 9.30 -7.21 -3.63
C LYS A 118 9.40 -5.73 -4.01
N LEU A 119 8.72 -4.84 -3.28
CA LEU A 119 8.78 -3.40 -3.57
C LEU A 119 10.16 -2.81 -3.30
N GLN A 120 10.85 -3.21 -2.23
CA GLN A 120 12.24 -2.79 -2.00
C GLN A 120 13.17 -3.24 -3.14
N LYS A 121 13.08 -4.52 -3.53
CA LYS A 121 13.88 -5.05 -4.65
C LYS A 121 13.66 -4.30 -5.95
N ILE A 122 12.41 -3.97 -6.29
CA ILE A 122 12.07 -3.17 -7.48
C ILE A 122 12.77 -1.80 -7.42
N PHE A 123 12.65 -1.08 -6.31
CA PHE A 123 13.28 0.24 -6.17
C PHE A 123 14.81 0.18 -6.15
N GLU A 124 15.41 -0.86 -5.57
CA GLU A 124 16.85 -1.11 -5.65
C GLU A 124 17.32 -1.34 -7.09
N GLU A 125 16.60 -2.15 -7.87
CA GLU A 125 16.94 -2.43 -9.27
C GLU A 125 16.80 -1.17 -10.13
N ILE A 126 15.75 -0.38 -9.92
CA ILE A 126 15.55 0.90 -10.60
C ILE A 126 16.68 1.88 -10.23
N HIS A 127 17.01 2.00 -8.95
CA HIS A 127 18.10 2.85 -8.49
C HIS A 127 19.45 2.44 -9.12
N LYS A 128 19.77 1.13 -9.13
CA LYS A 128 20.99 0.59 -9.75
C LYS A 128 21.05 0.90 -11.26
N LYS A 129 19.94 0.72 -11.98
CA LYS A 129 19.84 1.04 -13.42
C LYS A 129 20.05 2.53 -13.66
N SER A 130 19.42 3.39 -12.86
CA SER A 130 19.55 4.84 -12.97
C SER A 130 20.98 5.32 -12.71
N SER A 131 21.74 4.71 -11.77
CA SER A 131 23.10 5.14 -11.44
C SER A 131 24.19 4.75 -12.47
N GLY A 132 23.90 3.86 -13.42
CA GLY A 132 24.93 3.22 -14.25
C GLY A 132 25.37 3.96 -15.51
N GLU A 133 24.48 4.73 -16.16
CA GLU A 133 24.73 5.17 -17.55
C GLU A 133 24.96 6.67 -17.72
N ASN A 134 24.46 7.55 -16.84
CA ASN A 134 24.71 9.01 -16.78
C ASN A 134 24.17 9.59 -15.44
N GLY A 135 24.25 8.81 -14.37
CA GLY A 135 23.06 8.47 -13.60
C GLY A 135 22.43 9.53 -12.70
N GLU A 136 21.12 9.72 -12.87
CA GLU A 136 20.25 10.38 -11.89
C GLU A 136 20.32 9.63 -10.56
N GLU A 137 21.07 10.18 -9.60
CA GLU A 137 21.07 9.66 -8.25
C GLU A 137 19.82 10.16 -7.53
N PHE A 138 18.94 9.24 -7.14
CA PHE A 138 17.77 9.56 -6.33
C PHE A 138 17.75 8.75 -5.04
N GLU A 139 17.26 9.36 -3.98
CA GLU A 139 16.93 8.71 -2.71
C GLU A 139 15.44 8.41 -2.64
N TYR A 140 15.05 7.45 -1.81
CA TYR A 140 13.65 7.16 -1.58
C TYR A 140 13.36 6.69 -0.16
N ASP A 141 12.14 6.98 0.32
CA ASP A 141 11.64 6.55 1.62
C ASP A 141 10.30 5.82 1.47
N PHE A 142 10.17 4.68 2.16
CA PHE A 142 8.94 3.91 2.20
C PHE A 142 8.10 4.25 3.43
N PHE A 143 6.84 4.58 3.20
CA PHE A 143 5.78 4.69 4.20
C PHE A 143 4.82 3.53 4.01
N TRP A 144 4.87 2.52 4.87
CA TRP A 144 4.05 1.32 4.73
C TRP A 144 2.64 1.52 5.30
N SER A 145 1.66 0.90 4.67
CA SER A 145 0.24 0.95 5.09
C SER A 145 0.00 0.35 6.49
N HIS A 146 0.84 -0.59 6.92
CA HIS A 146 0.84 -1.17 8.27
C HIS A 146 1.65 -0.35 9.28
N GLY A 147 1.92 0.93 9.00
CA GLY A 147 2.49 1.90 9.95
C GLY A 147 4.00 1.81 10.18
N LYS A 148 4.71 0.82 9.62
CA LYS A 148 6.18 0.80 9.66
C LYS A 148 6.72 1.85 8.67
N CYS A 149 7.77 2.56 9.05
CA CYS A 149 8.49 3.48 8.17
C CYS A 149 9.93 2.99 8.02
N ASN A 150 10.37 2.78 6.78
CA ASN A 150 11.74 2.36 6.47
C ASN A 150 12.41 3.46 5.63
N LYS A 151 13.36 4.19 6.23
CA LYS A 151 14.24 5.08 5.49
C LYS A 151 15.37 4.26 4.88
N MET A 152 15.54 4.34 3.56
CA MET A 152 16.66 3.73 2.87
C MET A 152 17.64 4.83 2.47
N LYS A 153 18.68 5.03 3.29
CA LYS A 153 19.79 5.90 2.89
C LYS A 153 20.69 5.12 1.93
N SER A 154 20.89 5.66 0.72
CA SER A 154 21.92 5.12 -0.17
C SER A 154 23.28 5.28 0.52
N ALA A 155 23.96 4.16 0.75
CA ALA A 155 25.33 4.18 1.25
C ALA A 155 26.22 4.75 0.13
N GLY A 156 26.66 5.99 0.29
CA GLY A 156 27.67 6.57 -0.58
C GLY A 156 28.91 5.66 -0.60
N LYS A 157 29.49 5.44 -1.78
CA LYS A 157 30.73 4.69 -1.94
C LYS A 157 31.87 5.40 -1.21
N THR A 158 32.18 4.99 0.02
CA THR A 158 33.50 5.21 0.63
C THR A 158 34.23 3.88 0.69
N ASN A 159 35.16 3.69 -0.26
CA ASN A 159 36.22 2.67 -0.31
C ASN A 159 35.98 1.34 0.43
N GLY A 160 35.40 0.37 -0.28
CA GLY A 160 35.79 -1.05 -0.14
C GLY A 160 35.11 -1.89 0.96
N THR A 161 34.14 -1.38 1.71
CA THR A 161 33.44 -2.18 2.72
C THR A 161 31.93 -2.21 2.45
N SER A 162 31.37 -3.42 2.30
CA SER A 162 29.92 -3.64 2.20
C SER A 162 29.27 -3.23 3.52
N HIS A 163 28.62 -2.07 3.54
CA HIS A 163 28.00 -1.53 4.74
C HIS A 163 26.48 -1.78 4.74
N LEU A 164 26.00 -2.26 5.89
CA LEU A 164 24.59 -2.43 6.25
C LEU A 164 23.80 -1.14 5.97
N ILE A 165 22.63 -1.30 5.35
CA ILE A 165 21.59 -0.28 5.26
C ILE A 165 21.10 0.00 6.69
N THR A 166 21.42 1.18 7.24
CA THR A 166 20.88 1.61 8.54
C THR A 166 19.48 2.17 8.38
N LEU A 167 18.50 1.43 8.91
CA LEU A 167 17.10 1.84 9.02
C LEU A 167 16.98 2.83 10.19
N GLU A 168 16.90 4.13 9.90
CA GLU A 168 16.44 5.11 10.89
C GLU A 168 14.91 5.17 10.82
N SER A 169 14.23 4.56 11.80
CA SER A 169 12.78 4.71 11.96
C SER A 169 12.48 6.07 12.59
N ASP A 170 11.79 6.94 11.86
CA ASP A 170 11.04 8.03 12.49
C ASP A 170 9.69 7.43 12.86
N GLU A 171 9.64 6.77 14.04
CA GLU A 171 8.49 5.96 14.49
C GLU A 171 7.17 6.74 14.60
N ASN A 172 7.19 8.05 14.38
CA ASN A 172 6.05 8.94 14.57
C ASN A 172 5.52 9.59 13.27
N LEU A 173 5.97 9.17 12.08
CA LEU A 173 5.47 9.73 10.82
C LEU A 173 4.49 8.77 10.13
N MET A 174 3.18 9.00 10.33
CA MET A 174 2.11 8.27 9.65
C MET A 174 1.65 9.00 8.38
N VAL A 175 1.35 8.23 7.33
CA VAL A 175 0.79 8.71 6.07
C VAL A 175 -0.62 8.15 5.88
N SER A 176 -1.59 9.01 5.59
CA SER A 176 -2.94 8.57 5.26
C SER A 176 -3.00 8.11 3.80
N MET A 177 -2.96 6.79 3.59
CA MET A 177 -3.03 6.20 2.24
C MET A 177 -4.27 6.62 1.47
N GLN A 178 -5.41 6.78 2.17
CA GLN A 178 -6.68 7.22 1.58
C GLN A 178 -6.57 8.63 1.00
N ARG A 179 -5.93 9.56 1.74
CA ARG A 179 -5.72 10.94 1.27
C ARG A 179 -4.69 11.01 0.17
N ALA A 180 -3.62 10.20 0.25
CA ALA A 180 -2.68 10.03 -0.86
C ALA A 180 -3.41 9.54 -2.13
N ALA A 181 -4.36 8.61 -1.99
CA ALA A 181 -5.15 8.11 -3.10
C ALA A 181 -6.06 9.19 -3.71
N VAL A 182 -6.70 10.02 -2.86
CA VAL A 182 -7.57 11.11 -3.32
C VAL A 182 -6.80 12.13 -4.16
N VAL A 183 -5.61 12.56 -3.72
CA VAL A 183 -4.83 13.57 -4.44
C VAL A 183 -4.21 13.05 -5.75
N THR A 184 -4.26 11.73 -5.99
CA THR A 184 -3.90 11.18 -7.31
C THR A 184 -5.00 11.38 -8.35
N GLY A 185 -6.22 11.78 -7.94
CA GLY A 185 -7.39 11.93 -8.82
C GLY A 185 -8.06 10.60 -9.22
N HIS A 186 -7.57 9.46 -8.74
CA HIS A 186 -8.09 8.14 -9.10
C HIS A 186 -9.14 7.59 -8.13
N TYR A 187 -9.26 8.17 -6.93
CA TYR A 187 -10.13 7.66 -5.89
C TYR A 187 -11.04 8.74 -5.34
N TRP A 188 -12.29 8.35 -5.09
CA TRP A 188 -13.20 9.09 -4.24
C TRP A 188 -13.11 8.50 -2.82
N HIS A 189 -13.05 9.36 -1.80
CA HIS A 189 -13.01 8.95 -0.40
C HIS A 189 -14.28 9.41 0.30
N ASP A 190 -15.02 8.46 0.88
CA ASP A 190 -16.22 8.74 1.67
C ASP A 190 -15.83 9.26 3.07
N VAL A 191 -15.35 10.50 3.12
CA VAL A 191 -14.77 11.11 4.33
C VAL A 191 -15.76 11.10 5.49
N ASP A 192 -17.05 11.27 5.25
CA ASP A 192 -18.06 11.41 6.29
C ASP A 192 -18.74 10.08 6.66
N GLY A 193 -19.00 9.23 5.67
CA GLY A 193 -19.70 7.97 5.87
C GLY A 193 -18.79 6.81 6.24
N THR A 194 -18.61 5.93 5.26
CA THR A 194 -17.98 4.61 5.38
C THR A 194 -16.47 4.65 5.55
N LYS A 195 -15.83 5.81 5.29
CA LYS A 195 -14.38 5.97 5.19
C LYS A 195 -13.74 5.09 4.11
N LEU A 196 -14.51 4.56 3.17
CA LEU A 196 -13.97 3.75 2.07
C LEU A 196 -13.39 4.65 0.97
N CYS A 197 -12.28 4.22 0.39
CA CYS A 197 -11.82 4.73 -0.90
C CYS A 197 -12.40 3.86 -2.02
N ILE A 198 -13.00 4.50 -3.01
CA ILE A 198 -13.69 3.85 -4.12
C ILE A 198 -13.05 4.28 -5.43
N HIS A 199 -12.48 3.30 -6.13
CA HIS A 199 -11.92 3.49 -7.47
C HIS A 199 -13.03 3.34 -8.53
N PRO A 200 -13.10 4.19 -9.56
CA PRO A 200 -14.06 4.06 -10.67
C PRO A 200 -14.08 2.68 -11.35
N LYS A 201 -12.92 2.01 -11.42
CA LYS A 201 -12.79 0.70 -12.06
C LYS A 201 -12.88 -0.47 -11.07
N PHE A 202 -12.27 -0.32 -9.89
CA PHE A 202 -12.06 -1.43 -8.95
C PHE A 202 -13.06 -1.41 -7.79
N GLY A 203 -13.88 -0.35 -7.68
CA GLY A 203 -14.70 -0.08 -6.51
C GLY A 203 -13.85 -0.06 -5.25
N THR A 204 -14.27 -0.84 -4.25
CA THR A 204 -13.54 -1.04 -3.00
C THR A 204 -12.53 -2.19 -3.06
N TRP A 205 -12.36 -2.83 -4.22
CA TRP A 205 -11.57 -4.07 -4.40
C TRP A 205 -10.11 -3.82 -4.76
N SER A 206 -9.53 -2.86 -4.08
CA SER A 206 -8.09 -2.60 -4.09
C SER A 206 -7.56 -2.39 -2.68
N SER A 207 -6.24 -2.36 -2.53
CA SER A 207 -5.58 -2.12 -1.25
C SER A 207 -4.30 -1.33 -1.48
N PHE A 208 -4.11 -0.28 -0.67
CA PHE A 208 -2.88 0.50 -0.66
C PHE A 208 -1.82 -0.22 0.17
N ARG A 209 -0.57 -0.18 -0.27
CA ARG A 209 0.56 -0.86 0.38
C ARG A 209 1.61 0.09 0.89
N ALA A 210 1.99 1.07 0.08
CA ALA A 210 3.01 2.03 0.45
C ALA A 210 2.81 3.38 -0.25
N VAL A 211 3.31 4.43 0.37
CA VAL A 211 3.71 5.66 -0.32
C VAL A 211 5.23 5.67 -0.36
N VAL A 212 5.80 5.91 -1.53
CA VAL A 212 7.25 6.04 -1.70
C VAL A 212 7.57 7.47 -2.06
N LEU A 213 8.29 8.16 -1.18
CA LEU A 213 8.84 9.48 -1.51
C LEU A 213 10.12 9.31 -2.31
N ILE A 214 10.28 10.07 -3.38
CA ILE A 214 11.46 10.04 -4.25
C ILE A 214 12.09 11.43 -4.24
N ARG A 215 13.37 11.51 -3.90
CA ARG A 215 14.15 12.75 -3.86
C ARG A 215 15.28 12.66 -4.87
N ASN A 216 15.27 13.49 -5.89
CA ASN A 216 16.41 13.56 -6.80
C ASN A 216 17.54 14.37 -6.15
N LYS A 217 18.79 13.89 -6.25
CA LYS A 217 19.96 14.65 -5.82
C LYS A 217 20.43 15.63 -6.88
N CYS A 218 20.14 15.37 -8.16
CA CYS A 218 20.58 16.21 -9.26
C CYS A 218 19.50 17.23 -9.66
N GLU A 219 19.90 18.49 -9.80
CA GLU A 219 19.09 19.61 -10.32
C GLU A 219 18.90 19.51 -11.84
N VAL A 220 18.67 18.32 -12.39
CA VAL A 220 18.45 18.17 -13.84
C VAL A 220 17.00 18.57 -14.15
N SER A 221 16.84 19.52 -15.08
CA SER A 221 15.54 19.89 -15.64
C SER A 221 14.92 18.66 -16.30
N PHE A 222 13.76 18.24 -15.82
CA PHE A 222 12.91 17.30 -16.57
C PHE A 222 11.98 18.13 -17.45
N ASP A 223 12.22 18.13 -18.76
CA ASP A 223 11.34 18.77 -19.74
C ASP A 223 10.01 18.01 -19.96
N HIS A 224 9.80 16.90 -19.25
CA HIS A 224 8.59 16.09 -19.32
C HIS A 224 7.84 16.10 -17.97
N GLU A 225 6.72 16.81 -17.93
CA GLU A 225 5.81 16.82 -16.79
C GLU A 225 4.99 15.51 -16.75
N LEU A 226 5.47 14.55 -15.97
CA LEU A 226 4.73 13.32 -15.63
C LEU A 226 3.38 13.58 -14.93
N ILE A 227 3.31 14.71 -14.22
CA ILE A 227 2.16 15.12 -13.44
C ILE A 227 1.91 16.61 -13.70
N PRO A 228 0.65 17.04 -13.87
CA PRO A 228 0.30 18.46 -13.96
C PRO A 228 0.83 19.27 -12.77
N LYS A 229 1.08 20.56 -12.92
CA LYS A 229 1.45 21.42 -11.77
C LYS A 229 0.31 21.59 -10.76
N ALA A 230 -0.91 21.71 -11.26
CA ALA A 230 -2.10 21.83 -10.45
C ALA A 230 -2.55 20.46 -9.96
N ALA A 231 -3.03 20.40 -8.72
CA ALA A 231 -3.68 19.20 -8.22
C ALA A 231 -4.83 18.80 -9.16
N PRO A 232 -5.00 17.49 -9.45
CA PRO A 232 -6.16 17.01 -10.17
C PRO A 232 -7.44 17.44 -9.45
N SER A 233 -8.50 17.67 -10.21
CA SER A 233 -9.81 17.83 -9.58
C SER A 233 -10.13 16.59 -8.76
N LEU A 234 -10.69 16.80 -7.57
CA LEU A 234 -11.16 15.71 -6.75
C LEU A 234 -12.23 14.93 -7.51
N LEU A 235 -12.09 13.61 -7.52
CA LEU A 235 -13.03 12.74 -8.19
C LEU A 235 -14.41 12.88 -7.53
N SER A 236 -15.45 13.05 -8.35
CA SER A 236 -16.83 13.02 -7.85
C SER A 236 -17.20 11.61 -7.39
N ARG A 237 -18.23 11.52 -6.53
CA ARG A 237 -18.73 10.23 -6.05
C ARG A 237 -19.09 9.32 -7.24
N PRO A 238 -18.45 8.15 -7.40
CA PRO A 238 -18.65 7.30 -8.57
C PRO A 238 -19.82 6.32 -8.42
N ILE A 239 -20.60 6.40 -7.34
CA ILE A 239 -21.65 5.45 -6.99
C ILE A 239 -22.92 6.14 -6.46
N PRO A 240 -24.10 5.50 -6.56
CA PRO A 240 -25.36 6.09 -6.08
C PRO A 240 -25.43 6.23 -4.55
N ASP A 241 -26.22 7.21 -4.09
CA ASP A 241 -26.45 7.45 -2.65
C ASP A 241 -27.05 6.25 -1.93
N SER A 242 -27.85 5.44 -2.63
CA SER A 242 -28.44 4.22 -2.06
C SER A 242 -27.40 3.17 -1.67
N GLU A 243 -26.30 3.03 -2.42
CA GLU A 243 -25.20 2.12 -2.06
C GLU A 243 -24.42 2.64 -0.85
N ILE A 244 -24.18 3.95 -0.78
CA ILE A 244 -23.54 4.60 0.38
C ILE A 244 -24.39 4.42 1.62
N ALA A 245 -25.69 4.71 1.56
CA ALA A 245 -26.60 4.56 2.69
C ALA A 245 -26.61 3.11 3.19
N LYS A 246 -26.67 2.14 2.28
CA LYS A 246 -26.58 0.72 2.62
C LYS A 246 -25.24 0.37 3.28
N ALA A 247 -24.13 0.83 2.72
CA ALA A 247 -22.80 0.58 3.25
C ALA A 247 -22.63 1.21 4.65
N GLN A 248 -23.17 2.40 4.89
CA GLN A 248 -23.17 3.04 6.21
C GLN A 248 -23.94 2.22 7.26
N GLU A 249 -25.10 1.66 6.91
CA GLU A 249 -25.84 0.79 7.83
C GLU A 249 -25.06 -0.50 8.15
N VAL A 250 -24.44 -1.12 7.14
CA VAL A 250 -23.59 -2.30 7.35
C VAL A 250 -22.37 -1.97 8.21
N MET A 251 -21.75 -0.79 8.02
CA MET A 251 -20.63 -0.34 8.85
C MET A 251 -21.05 -0.19 10.31
N LYS A 252 -22.23 0.41 10.59
CA LYS A 252 -22.76 0.51 11.97
C LYS A 252 -22.91 -0.86 12.62
N VAL A 253 -23.44 -1.84 11.87
CA VAL A 253 -23.57 -3.23 12.35
C VAL A 253 -22.19 -3.85 12.61
N ALA A 254 -21.25 -3.71 11.68
CA ALA A 254 -19.89 -4.23 11.81
C ALA A 254 -19.17 -3.65 13.04
N LEU A 255 -19.31 -2.34 13.25
CA LEU A 255 -18.79 -1.65 14.43
C LEU A 255 -19.44 -2.18 15.71
N GLY A 256 -20.77 -2.28 15.76
CA GLY A 256 -21.49 -2.81 16.93
C GLY A 256 -21.08 -4.23 17.29
N LEU A 257 -20.93 -5.11 16.28
CA LEU A 257 -20.48 -6.49 16.50
C LEU A 257 -19.02 -6.59 16.95
N THR A 258 -18.16 -5.64 16.53
CA THR A 258 -16.77 -5.60 16.98
C THR A 258 -16.65 -5.05 18.40
N MET A 259 -17.53 -4.10 18.77
CA MET A 259 -17.47 -3.38 20.05
C MET A 259 -18.19 -4.10 21.20
N ASN A 260 -19.19 -4.95 20.92
CA ASN A 260 -19.94 -5.66 21.97
C ASN A 260 -19.13 -6.75 22.71
N GLY A 261 -17.82 -6.90 22.40
CA GLY A 261 -16.90 -7.80 23.09
C GLY A 261 -16.10 -7.18 24.25
N ASP A 262 -15.98 -5.85 24.35
CA ASP A 262 -15.23 -5.18 25.43
C ASP A 262 -15.69 -3.73 25.69
N THR A 263 -15.73 -3.34 26.96
CA THR A 263 -16.21 -2.01 27.44
C THR A 263 -15.43 -0.83 26.88
N LEU A 264 -16.19 0.19 26.43
CA LEU A 264 -15.73 1.45 25.83
C LEU A 264 -14.67 2.20 26.64
N SER A 265 -13.51 2.41 26.02
CA SER A 265 -12.54 3.45 26.37
C SER A 265 -11.93 3.99 25.07
N THR A 266 -11.39 5.20 25.12
CA THR A 266 -10.81 6.06 24.06
C THR A 266 -9.77 5.43 23.11
N LYS A 267 -9.52 4.12 23.19
CA LYS A 267 -8.72 3.30 22.26
C LYS A 267 -9.53 2.74 21.07
N TYR A 268 -10.57 3.44 20.62
CA TYR A 268 -11.47 3.02 19.54
C TYR A 268 -10.73 2.65 18.23
N GLY A 269 -9.73 3.45 17.83
CA GLY A 269 -8.98 3.23 16.60
C GLY A 269 -7.95 2.09 16.71
N GLU A 270 -7.20 2.05 17.81
CA GLU A 270 -6.17 1.03 18.04
C GLU A 270 -6.79 -0.36 18.20
N SER A 271 -7.90 -0.48 18.95
CA SER A 271 -8.60 -1.76 19.14
C SER A 271 -9.20 -2.30 17.84
N LEU A 272 -9.77 -1.45 16.99
CA LEU A 272 -10.31 -1.87 15.69
C LEU A 272 -9.19 -2.26 14.71
N CYS A 273 -8.12 -1.47 14.61
CA CYS A 273 -6.97 -1.80 13.78
C CYS A 273 -6.33 -3.13 14.23
N GLN A 274 -6.14 -3.32 15.54
CA GLN A 274 -5.64 -4.58 16.10
C GLN A 274 -6.60 -5.73 15.80
N PHE A 275 -7.92 -5.51 15.93
CA PHE A 275 -8.91 -6.52 15.58
C PHE A 275 -8.81 -6.94 14.11
N LEU A 276 -8.82 -5.99 13.18
CA LEU A 276 -8.84 -6.24 11.74
C LEU A 276 -7.50 -6.75 11.18
N HIS A 277 -6.37 -6.38 11.80
CA HIS A 277 -5.04 -6.67 11.25
C HIS A 277 -4.23 -7.70 12.04
N SER A 278 -4.53 -7.90 13.33
CA SER A 278 -3.75 -8.75 14.22
C SER A 278 -4.54 -9.92 14.82
N THR A 279 -5.86 -10.00 14.59
CA THR A 279 -6.65 -11.15 15.05
C THR A 279 -6.59 -12.27 14.03
N VAL A 280 -5.99 -13.38 14.43
CA VAL A 280 -6.09 -14.63 13.67
C VAL A 280 -7.40 -15.32 14.03
N VAL A 281 -8.27 -15.52 13.05
CA VAL A 281 -9.51 -16.27 13.22
C VAL A 281 -9.45 -17.55 12.42
N GLU A 282 -9.71 -18.66 13.08
CA GLU A 282 -9.76 -19.94 12.43
C GLU A 282 -10.98 -20.06 11.48
N GLY A 283 -10.76 -20.15 10.17
CA GLY A 283 -11.84 -20.40 9.22
C GLY A 283 -11.38 -20.38 7.76
N SER A 284 -11.27 -21.57 7.15
CA SER A 284 -11.13 -21.73 5.69
C SER A 284 -12.48 -21.80 4.96
N ASP A 285 -13.58 -21.68 5.70
CA ASP A 285 -14.97 -21.74 5.20
C ASP A 285 -15.75 -20.54 5.75
N TRP A 286 -16.59 -19.97 4.89
CA TRP A 286 -17.54 -18.89 5.19
C TRP A 286 -18.42 -19.15 6.41
N SER A 287 -18.75 -20.42 6.67
CA SER A 287 -19.54 -20.81 7.84
C SER A 287 -18.84 -20.52 9.17
N LYS A 288 -17.49 -20.59 9.19
CA LYS A 288 -16.64 -20.47 10.39
C LYS A 288 -16.19 -19.04 10.68
N ILE A 289 -16.37 -18.12 9.74
CA ILE A 289 -16.00 -16.71 9.93
C ILE A 289 -16.96 -16.07 10.93
N SER A 290 -16.39 -15.26 11.84
CA SER A 290 -17.18 -14.53 12.83
C SER A 290 -18.20 -13.58 12.16
N PRO A 291 -19.37 -13.34 12.78
CA PRO A 291 -20.34 -12.37 12.27
C PRO A 291 -19.75 -10.97 12.05
N SER A 292 -18.81 -10.53 12.91
CA SER A 292 -18.12 -9.25 12.75
C SER A 292 -17.33 -9.19 11.43
N MET A 293 -16.45 -10.17 11.17
CA MET A 293 -15.64 -10.20 9.94
C MET A 293 -16.51 -10.31 8.68
N ARG A 294 -17.59 -11.11 8.71
CA ARG A 294 -18.55 -11.17 7.61
C ARG A 294 -19.19 -9.81 7.32
N SER A 295 -19.46 -9.01 8.35
CA SER A 295 -20.02 -7.67 8.19
C SER A 295 -19.03 -6.70 7.55
N TRP A 296 -17.73 -6.80 7.87
CA TRP A 296 -16.69 -6.01 7.22
C TRP A 296 -16.46 -6.38 5.74
N ILE A 297 -16.63 -7.66 5.39
CA ILE A 297 -16.65 -8.10 3.99
C ILE A 297 -17.91 -7.57 3.31
N HIS A 298 -19.07 -7.71 3.97
CA HIS A 298 -20.35 -7.24 3.44
C HIS A 298 -20.37 -5.73 3.19
N LEU A 299 -19.65 -4.95 3.99
CA LEU A 299 -19.46 -3.53 3.79
C LEU A 299 -18.88 -3.22 2.40
N ARG A 300 -17.83 -3.94 1.98
CA ARG A 300 -17.25 -3.80 0.63
C ARG A 300 -18.20 -4.31 -0.45
N ASP A 301 -18.91 -5.40 -0.16
CA ASP A 301 -19.92 -5.96 -1.08
C ASP A 301 -21.13 -5.03 -1.29
N CYS A 302 -21.34 -4.01 -0.45
CA CYS A 302 -22.38 -3.00 -0.69
C CYS A 302 -22.09 -2.14 -1.93
N ILE A 303 -20.82 -2.02 -2.31
CA ILE A 303 -20.39 -1.26 -3.48
C ILE A 303 -20.37 -2.19 -4.69
N SER A 304 -21.23 -1.93 -5.68
CA SER A 304 -21.33 -2.80 -6.87
C SER A 304 -20.19 -2.56 -7.86
N LEU A 305 -19.63 -1.36 -7.89
CA LEU A 305 -18.57 -0.97 -8.80
C LEU A 305 -17.36 -1.89 -8.65
N GLY A 306 -16.84 -2.41 -9.76
CA GLY A 306 -15.71 -3.35 -9.78
C GLY A 306 -15.95 -4.70 -9.10
N ARG A 307 -17.08 -4.93 -8.40
CA ARG A 307 -17.30 -6.13 -7.59
C ARG A 307 -17.33 -7.41 -8.42
N SER A 308 -17.91 -7.40 -9.62
CA SER A 308 -17.98 -8.59 -10.46
C SER A 308 -16.62 -9.04 -11.00
N GLU A 309 -15.70 -8.09 -11.22
CA GLU A 309 -14.41 -8.35 -11.88
C GLU A 309 -13.25 -8.39 -10.90
N TYR A 310 -13.22 -7.48 -9.92
CA TYR A 310 -12.07 -7.23 -9.03
C TYR A 310 -12.24 -7.78 -7.61
N ARG A 311 -13.44 -8.23 -7.23
CA ARG A 311 -13.63 -8.86 -5.93
C ARG A 311 -12.66 -10.01 -5.74
N PHE A 312 -12.05 -10.04 -4.55
CA PHE A 312 -11.10 -11.07 -4.18
C PHE A 312 -11.79 -12.43 -4.20
N GLU A 313 -11.08 -13.43 -4.73
CA GLU A 313 -11.54 -14.81 -4.67
C GLU A 313 -11.56 -15.30 -3.22
N ASN A 314 -12.30 -16.37 -2.94
CA ASN A 314 -12.54 -16.80 -1.57
C ASN A 314 -11.25 -17.01 -0.76
N PRO A 315 -10.22 -17.75 -1.23
CA PRO A 315 -9.00 -17.94 -0.44
C PRO A 315 -8.31 -16.61 -0.09
N GLN A 316 -8.14 -15.75 -1.09
CA GLN A 316 -7.56 -14.41 -0.91
C GLN A 316 -8.37 -13.57 0.07
N LEU A 317 -9.70 -13.51 -0.13
CA LEU A 317 -10.60 -12.71 0.67
C LEU A 317 -10.59 -13.16 2.13
N LEU A 318 -10.73 -14.46 2.36
CA LEU A 318 -10.73 -15.03 3.70
C LEU A 318 -9.40 -14.77 4.39
N TYR A 319 -8.29 -15.08 3.73
CA TYR A 319 -6.97 -14.85 4.31
C TYR A 319 -6.73 -13.37 4.69
N HIS A 320 -7.17 -12.42 3.86
CA HIS A 320 -7.01 -11.00 4.18
C HIS A 320 -7.76 -10.56 5.43
N TYR A 321 -8.88 -11.19 5.77
CA TYR A 321 -9.67 -10.84 6.95
C TYR A 321 -9.34 -11.70 8.17
N THR A 322 -8.99 -12.97 7.98
CA THR A 322 -8.79 -13.91 9.08
C THR A 322 -7.32 -14.14 9.44
N ARG A 323 -6.40 -13.83 8.52
CA ARG A 323 -4.97 -14.18 8.61
C ARG A 323 -4.72 -15.68 8.91
N ASP A 324 -5.67 -16.54 8.58
CA ASP A 324 -5.60 -17.98 8.86
C ASP A 324 -4.55 -18.65 7.96
N SER A 325 -3.45 -19.08 8.57
CA SER A 325 -2.35 -19.73 7.87
C SER A 325 -2.76 -21.05 7.21
N ARG A 326 -3.84 -21.71 7.66
CA ARG A 326 -4.34 -22.95 7.05
C ARG A 326 -4.90 -22.71 5.65
N ILE A 327 -5.40 -21.51 5.37
CA ILE A 327 -5.80 -21.12 4.00
C ILE A 327 -4.57 -21.17 3.10
N LEU A 328 -3.47 -20.55 3.52
CA LEU A 328 -2.21 -20.56 2.76
C LEU A 328 -1.64 -21.97 2.61
N ARG A 329 -1.71 -22.81 3.65
CA ARG A 329 -1.31 -24.22 3.57
C ARG A 329 -2.12 -24.97 2.49
N ASN A 330 -3.42 -24.74 2.45
CA ASN A 330 -4.28 -25.39 1.45
C ASN A 330 -3.96 -24.89 0.04
N GLU A 331 -3.77 -23.59 -0.15
CA GLU A 331 -3.38 -23.02 -1.45
C GLU A 331 -2.03 -23.56 -1.93
N LEU A 332 -1.03 -23.67 -1.03
CA LEU A 332 0.28 -24.25 -1.38
C LEU A 332 0.17 -25.70 -1.86
N LYS A 333 -0.67 -26.52 -1.19
CA LYS A 333 -0.92 -27.91 -1.62
C LYS A 333 -1.53 -28.01 -3.02
N LEU A 334 -2.32 -27.01 -3.45
CA LEU A 334 -2.91 -26.99 -4.78
C LEU A 334 -1.90 -26.63 -5.88
N ILE A 335 -0.77 -26.01 -5.52
CA ILE A 335 0.28 -25.56 -6.45
C ILE A 335 1.46 -26.55 -6.49
N GLU A 336 1.53 -27.49 -5.55
CA GLU A 336 2.45 -28.61 -5.61
C GLU A 336 1.95 -29.60 -6.68
N PRO A 337 2.79 -29.97 -7.68
CA PRO A 337 2.42 -31.06 -8.57
C PRO A 337 2.27 -32.35 -7.75
N GLU A 338 1.18 -33.09 -8.00
CA GLU A 338 1.03 -34.46 -7.48
C GLU A 338 2.23 -35.28 -7.97
N ASN A 339 3.16 -35.58 -7.06
CA ASN A 339 4.33 -36.41 -7.34
C ASN A 339 3.94 -37.87 -7.53
#